data_AF-A0A9P9WW03-F1
#
_entry.id   AF-A0A9P9WW03-F1
#
_cell.length_a   1.000
_cell.length_b   1.000
_cell.length_c   1.000
_cell.angle_alpha   90.00
_cell.angle_beta   90.00
_cell.angle_gamma   90.00
#
_symmetry.space_group_name_H-M   'P 1'
#
loop_
_entity.id
_entity.type
_entity.pdbx_description
1 polymer ?
#
loop_
_entity_poly.entity_id
_entity_poly.type
_entity_poly.pdbx_seq_one_letter_code
_entity_poly.pdbx_strand_id
1 'polypeptide(L)'
;MRAFILIAVAAAAVSATPMQERADGDWQVTRFAAYVAAHSIVQHITFSVTVPGIDAPIPCSNATGAAISSSPFLLPVQGGTCSKQDFSFNFRQVENAAIELEVKREAGPTATYNSPSDVVQYVTTGSTPLDTGIAYVGAQDFGLRIPK
;
A
#
# COMPACT_ATOMS: atom_id res chain seq x y z
N MET A 1 33.98 -25.52 42.00
CA MET A 1 32.68 -24.80 41.90
C MET A 1 32.90 -23.56 41.04
N ARG A 2 31.93 -23.23 40.16
CA ARG A 2 31.88 -22.16 39.13
C ARG A 2 32.01 -22.73 37.71
N ALA A 3 30.93 -23.19 37.10
CA ALA A 3 29.77 -22.50 36.51
C ALA A 3 29.95 -22.40 34.98
N PHE A 4 29.33 -23.37 34.28
CA PHE A 4 29.13 -23.37 32.84
C PHE A 4 28.14 -22.25 32.48
N ILE A 5 28.52 -21.30 31.63
CA ILE A 5 27.60 -20.34 31.03
C ILE A 5 27.16 -20.92 29.68
N LEU A 6 25.93 -21.41 29.62
CA LEU A 6 25.23 -21.72 28.37
C LEU A 6 24.68 -20.42 27.79
N ILE A 7 25.29 -19.95 26.70
CA ILE A 7 24.73 -18.86 25.88
C ILE A 7 23.65 -19.48 24.99
N ALA A 8 22.39 -19.35 25.40
CA ALA A 8 21.26 -19.64 24.55
C ALA A 8 21.11 -18.49 23.54
N VAL A 9 21.56 -18.72 22.30
CA VAL A 9 21.25 -17.82 21.18
C VAL A 9 19.80 -18.08 20.78
N ALA A 10 18.90 -17.20 21.24
CA ALA A 10 17.53 -17.18 20.76
C ALA A 10 17.53 -16.73 19.30
N ALA A 11 17.28 -17.68 18.39
CA ALA A 11 17.00 -17.35 16.99
C ALA A 11 15.66 -16.59 16.94
N ALA A 12 15.73 -15.29 16.68
CA ALA A 12 14.56 -14.52 16.29
C ALA A 12 14.11 -15.03 14.91
N ALA A 13 13.18 -15.98 14.91
CA ALA A 13 12.41 -16.31 13.72
C ALA A 13 11.59 -15.05 13.38
N VAL A 14 12.12 -14.23 12.46
CA VAL A 14 11.31 -13.31 11.69
C VAL A 14 10.32 -14.19 10.96
N SER A 15 9.11 -14.29 11.51
CA SER A 15 7.95 -14.78 10.80
C SER A 15 7.75 -13.82 9.62
N ALA A 16 8.39 -14.12 8.49
CA ALA A 16 7.92 -13.65 7.21
C ALA A 16 6.45 -14.06 7.16
N THR A 17 5.55 -13.09 7.30
CA THR A 17 4.12 -13.33 7.15
C THR A 17 3.95 -14.04 5.82
N PRO A 18 3.38 -15.26 5.79
CA PRO A 18 3.11 -15.93 4.54
C PRO A 18 2.24 -14.97 3.75
N MET A 19 2.80 -14.53 2.64
CA MET A 19 2.19 -13.68 1.65
C MET A 19 0.76 -14.18 1.44
N GLN A 20 -0.23 -13.34 1.74
CA GLN A 20 -1.63 -13.74 1.65
C GLN A 20 -1.89 -14.24 0.23
N GLU A 21 -2.03 -15.57 0.15
CA GLU A 21 -2.20 -16.46 -1.00
C GLU A 21 -2.14 -15.76 -2.38
N ARG A 22 -0.97 -15.83 -3.03
CA ARG A 22 -0.80 -15.59 -4.47
C ARG A 22 -1.63 -16.67 -5.19
N ALA A 23 -2.90 -16.42 -5.46
CA ALA A 23 -3.68 -17.30 -6.31
C ALA A 23 -3.22 -17.08 -7.76
N ASP A 24 -2.83 -18.16 -8.45
CA ASP A 24 -2.60 -18.14 -9.88
C ASP A 24 -3.89 -17.66 -10.58
N GLY A 25 -3.85 -16.44 -11.13
CA GLY A 25 -5.00 -15.82 -11.80
C GLY A 25 -5.49 -14.49 -11.19
N ASP A 26 -5.03 -14.13 -9.99
CA ASP A 26 -5.34 -12.83 -9.39
C ASP A 26 -4.39 -11.73 -9.89
N TRP A 27 -4.90 -10.51 -10.05
CA TRP A 27 -4.04 -9.36 -10.38
C TRP A 27 -3.14 -9.06 -9.18
N GLN A 28 -1.89 -8.70 -9.41
CA GLN A 28 -0.90 -8.50 -8.34
C GLN A 28 -0.43 -7.07 -8.31
N VAL A 29 -0.50 -6.43 -7.15
CA VAL A 29 0.12 -5.13 -6.89
C VAL A 29 1.50 -5.35 -6.29
N THR A 30 2.47 -4.53 -6.73
CA THR A 30 3.81 -4.48 -6.16
C THR A 30 4.26 -3.06 -5.92
N ARG A 31 5.13 -2.87 -4.92
CA ARG A 31 5.72 -1.58 -4.54
C ARG A 31 4.67 -0.50 -4.29
N PHE A 32 3.56 -0.88 -3.67
CA PHE A 32 2.51 0.07 -3.32
C PHE A 32 3.01 1.06 -2.27
N ALA A 33 2.82 2.35 -2.56
CA ALA A 33 3.05 3.44 -1.64
C ALA A 33 1.95 4.49 -1.80
N ALA A 34 1.41 4.95 -0.67
CA ALA A 34 0.49 6.07 -0.61
C ALA A 34 0.91 6.97 0.55
N TYR A 35 1.28 8.22 0.29
CA TYR A 35 1.85 9.08 1.31
C TYR A 35 1.74 10.57 0.99
N VAL A 36 1.81 11.38 2.04
CA VAL A 36 2.14 12.81 2.02
C VAL A 36 3.46 12.95 2.76
N ALA A 37 4.52 13.33 2.05
CA ALA A 37 5.83 13.48 2.66
C ALA A 37 5.86 14.65 3.65
N ALA A 38 6.78 14.59 4.61
CA ALA A 38 7.15 15.74 5.42
C ALA A 38 7.42 16.96 4.53
N HIS A 39 6.97 18.13 4.94
CA HIS A 39 7.03 19.39 4.16
C HIS A 39 6.28 19.39 2.81
N SER A 40 5.43 18.41 2.52
CA SER A 40 4.64 18.35 1.29
C SER A 40 3.17 18.68 1.55
N ILE A 41 2.55 19.34 0.57
CA ILE A 41 1.08 19.47 0.46
C ILE A 41 0.52 18.59 -0.67
N VAL A 42 1.34 17.67 -1.18
CA VAL A 42 1.00 16.76 -2.26
C VAL A 42 0.98 15.34 -1.73
N GLN A 43 -0.15 14.67 -1.96
CA GLN A 43 -0.28 13.24 -1.77
C GLN A 43 0.17 12.51 -3.03
N HIS A 44 0.96 11.47 -2.84
CA HIS A 44 1.39 10.56 -3.89
C HIS A 44 0.80 9.18 -3.66
N ILE A 45 0.34 8.55 -4.74
CA ILE A 45 0.04 7.12 -4.79
C ILE A 45 0.80 6.52 -5.96
N THR A 46 1.52 5.44 -5.74
CA THR A 46 2.29 4.74 -6.77
C THR A 46 2.32 3.25 -6.52
N PHE A 47 2.25 2.46 -7.59
CA PHE A 47 2.41 1.01 -7.56
C PHE A 47 2.61 0.48 -8.99
N SER A 48 2.87 -0.82 -9.12
CA SER A 48 2.76 -1.55 -10.39
C SER A 48 1.77 -2.69 -10.26
N VAL A 49 0.87 -2.85 -11.23
CA VAL A 49 -0.07 -3.98 -11.29
C VAL A 49 0.34 -4.97 -12.37
N THR A 50 0.38 -6.26 -12.03
CA THR A 50 0.57 -7.36 -12.98
C THR A 50 -0.77 -8.05 -13.20
N VAL A 51 -1.14 -8.23 -14.46
CA VAL A 51 -2.43 -8.79 -14.86
C VAL A 51 -2.17 -10.04 -15.69
N PRO A 52 -2.83 -11.19 -15.38
CA PRO A 52 -2.69 -12.38 -16.20
C PRO A 52 -3.00 -12.12 -17.68
N GLY A 53 -2.14 -12.61 -18.57
CA GLY A 53 -2.25 -12.37 -20.02
C GLY A 53 -1.72 -11.02 -20.50
N ILE A 54 -1.09 -10.23 -19.62
CA ILE A 54 -0.33 -9.03 -20.00
C ILE A 54 1.15 -9.23 -19.65
N ASP A 55 2.01 -9.14 -20.67
CA ASP A 55 3.43 -9.54 -20.58
C ASP A 55 4.30 -8.67 -19.66
N ALA A 56 3.85 -7.46 -19.29
CA ALA A 56 4.62 -6.52 -18.48
C ALA A 56 3.76 -5.91 -17.36
N PRO A 57 4.36 -5.65 -16.17
CA PRO A 57 3.72 -4.86 -15.13
C PRO A 57 3.31 -3.48 -15.65
N ILE A 58 2.18 -2.99 -15.17
CA ILE A 58 1.60 -1.70 -15.54
C ILE A 58 1.82 -0.74 -14.38
N PRO A 59 2.76 0.22 -14.49
CA PRO A 59 2.90 1.29 -13.52
C PRO A 59 1.63 2.14 -13.41
N CYS A 60 1.22 2.44 -12.19
CA CYS A 60 0.10 3.33 -11.89
C CYS A 60 0.55 4.40 -10.88
N SER A 61 0.06 5.62 -11.07
CA SER A 61 0.39 6.72 -10.17
C SER A 61 -0.65 7.83 -10.18
N ASN A 62 -0.74 8.54 -9.06
CA ASN A 62 -1.47 9.80 -8.98
C ASN A 62 -0.75 10.75 -8.02
N ALA A 63 -0.86 12.05 -8.31
CA ALA A 63 -0.44 13.11 -7.42
C ALA A 63 -1.60 14.11 -7.30
N THR A 64 -2.01 14.40 -6.07
CA THR A 64 -3.13 15.31 -5.78
C THR A 64 -2.80 16.19 -4.58
N GLY A 65 -3.55 17.27 -4.38
CA GLY A 65 -3.46 18.07 -3.16
C GLY A 65 -3.76 17.20 -1.93
N ALA A 66 -3.08 17.46 -0.82
CA ALA A 66 -3.26 16.77 0.45
C ALA A 66 -4.21 17.55 1.38
N ALA A 67 -4.80 16.85 2.35
CA ALA A 67 -5.57 17.46 3.43
C ALA A 67 -4.67 17.69 4.65
N ILE A 68 -4.93 18.77 5.40
CA ILE A 68 -4.39 18.96 6.75
C ILE A 68 -5.42 18.41 7.73
N SER A 69 -5.03 17.43 8.54
CA SER A 69 -5.90 16.74 9.49
C SER A 69 -5.20 16.50 10.83
N SER A 70 -5.98 16.49 11.92
CA SER A 70 -5.52 16.13 13.28
C SER A 70 -5.41 14.61 13.50
N SER A 71 -5.88 13.82 12.54
CA SER A 71 -5.66 12.37 12.45
C SER A 71 -5.03 11.98 11.12
N PRO A 72 -4.29 10.86 11.03
CA PRO A 72 -3.66 10.45 9.79
C PRO A 72 -4.73 10.10 8.75
N PHE A 73 -4.71 10.84 7.64
CA PHE A 73 -5.72 10.73 6.60
C PHE A 73 -5.12 10.93 5.20
N LEU A 74 -5.41 10.00 4.29
CA LEU A 74 -5.10 10.11 2.87
C LEU A 74 -6.39 10.38 2.08
N LEU A 75 -6.35 11.41 1.22
CA LEU A 75 -7.48 11.80 0.39
C LEU A 75 -7.84 10.72 -0.63
N PRO A 76 -9.13 10.54 -0.94
CA PRO A 76 -9.54 9.62 -1.98
C PRO A 76 -9.04 10.09 -3.35
N VAL A 77 -8.65 9.15 -4.18
CA VAL A 77 -8.32 9.34 -5.60
C VAL A 77 -9.37 8.59 -6.42
N GLN A 78 -9.98 9.29 -7.37
CA GLN A 78 -10.90 8.73 -8.35
C GLN A 78 -10.29 8.92 -9.73
N GLY A 79 -10.15 7.84 -10.50
CA GLY A 79 -9.59 7.90 -11.85
C GLY A 79 -8.08 8.19 -11.88
N GLY A 80 -7.32 7.66 -10.94
CA GLY A 80 -5.86 7.64 -11.02
C GLY A 80 -5.40 6.90 -12.28
N THR A 81 -4.29 7.32 -12.87
CA THR A 81 -3.86 6.83 -14.19
C THR A 81 -2.83 5.72 -14.09
N CYS A 82 -2.87 4.84 -15.08
CA CYS A 82 -1.85 3.82 -15.31
C CYS A 82 -1.16 4.07 -16.67
N SER A 83 0.02 3.50 -16.87
CA SER A 83 0.78 3.68 -18.11
C SER A 83 0.07 3.08 -19.34
N LYS A 84 -0.82 2.11 -19.13
CA LYS A 84 -1.76 1.61 -20.13
C LYS A 84 -3.08 2.37 -20.02
N GLN A 85 -3.52 2.97 -21.13
CA GLN A 85 -4.69 3.86 -21.18
C GLN A 85 -6.00 3.16 -20.83
N ASP A 86 -6.12 1.85 -21.04
CA ASP A 86 -7.30 1.07 -20.67
C ASP A 86 -7.36 0.73 -19.17
N PHE A 87 -6.38 1.18 -18.37
CA PHE A 87 -6.32 0.97 -16.92
C PHE A 87 -6.37 2.28 -16.14
N SER A 88 -7.16 2.26 -15.08
CA SER A 88 -7.22 3.32 -14.07
C SER A 88 -7.34 2.72 -12.68
N PHE A 89 -7.18 3.53 -11.64
CA PHE A 89 -7.37 3.08 -10.28
C PHE A 89 -8.13 4.09 -9.43
N ASN A 90 -8.80 3.57 -8.41
CA ASN A 90 -9.38 4.36 -7.33
C ASN A 90 -8.72 3.96 -6.02
N PHE A 91 -8.54 4.94 -5.15
CA PHE A 91 -8.02 4.74 -3.81
C PHE A 91 -8.88 5.49 -2.82
N ARG A 92 -9.16 4.91 -1.66
CA ARG A 92 -9.71 5.65 -0.53
C ARG A 92 -9.28 5.04 0.79
N GLN A 93 -9.12 5.90 1.79
CA GLN A 93 -9.11 5.45 3.18
C GLN A 93 -10.57 5.15 3.60
N VAL A 94 -10.76 3.99 4.24
CA VAL A 94 -12.05 3.55 4.80
C VAL A 94 -11.98 3.57 6.33
N GLU A 95 -12.93 2.92 7.00
CA GLU A 95 -12.99 2.87 8.46
C GLU A 95 -11.70 2.32 9.09
N ASN A 96 -11.42 2.75 10.33
CA ASN A 96 -10.27 2.30 11.13
C ASN A 96 -8.92 2.46 10.41
N ALA A 97 -8.76 3.51 9.59
CA ALA A 97 -7.53 3.78 8.83
C ALA A 97 -7.07 2.62 7.93
N ALA A 98 -7.99 1.73 7.52
CA ALA A 98 -7.79 0.81 6.41
C ALA A 98 -7.88 1.57 5.07
N ILE A 99 -7.42 0.95 3.99
CA ILE A 99 -7.55 1.47 2.62
C ILE A 99 -8.24 0.46 1.72
N GLU A 100 -8.95 0.99 0.73
CA GLU A 100 -9.42 0.25 -0.42
C GLU A 100 -8.69 0.75 -1.68
N LEU A 101 -8.17 -0.18 -2.46
CA LEU A 101 -7.62 0.06 -3.79
C LEU A 101 -8.44 -0.72 -4.81
N GLU A 102 -8.97 -0.02 -5.81
CA GLU A 102 -9.60 -0.63 -6.99
C GLU A 102 -8.73 -0.36 -8.21
N VAL A 103 -8.47 -1.38 -9.02
CA VAL A 103 -7.89 -1.23 -10.36
C VAL A 103 -8.92 -1.65 -11.39
N LYS A 104 -9.21 -0.77 -12.33
CA LYS A 104 -10.26 -0.90 -13.33
C LYS A 104 -9.63 -1.06 -14.70
N ARG A 105 -10.17 -2.00 -15.49
CA ARG A 105 -9.95 -2.08 -16.93
C ARG A 105 -11.21 -1.63 -17.66
N GLU A 106 -11.10 -0.66 -18.56
CA GLU A 106 -12.25 0.03 -19.18
C GLU A 106 -13.31 -0.90 -19.79
N ALA A 107 -12.88 -1.96 -20.48
CA ALA A 107 -13.74 -2.98 -21.08
C ALA A 107 -13.68 -4.33 -20.33
N GLY A 108 -13.33 -4.32 -19.05
CA GLY A 108 -13.01 -5.54 -18.29
C GLY A 108 -13.41 -5.51 -16.82
N PRO A 109 -12.89 -6.45 -16.03
CA PRO A 109 -13.22 -6.52 -14.61
C PRO A 109 -12.59 -5.36 -13.83
N THR A 110 -13.17 -5.09 -12.66
CA THR A 110 -12.53 -4.31 -11.60
C THR A 110 -11.97 -5.28 -10.57
N ALA A 111 -10.72 -5.10 -10.16
CA ALA A 111 -10.09 -5.88 -9.11
C ALA A 111 -9.84 -4.98 -7.89
N THR A 112 -10.16 -5.50 -6.69
CA THR A 112 -10.18 -4.72 -5.46
C THR A 112 -9.30 -5.36 -4.38
N TYR A 113 -8.67 -4.52 -3.58
CA TYR A 113 -7.99 -4.88 -2.34
C TYR A 113 -8.52 -4.04 -1.19
N ASN A 114 -8.72 -4.68 -0.04
CA ASN A 114 -9.00 -4.04 1.24
C ASN A 114 -7.87 -4.41 2.20
N SER A 115 -7.23 -3.40 2.78
CA SER A 115 -6.18 -3.63 3.77
C SER A 115 -6.77 -3.99 5.13
N PRO A 116 -5.94 -4.53 6.04
CA PRO A 116 -6.21 -4.45 7.48
C PRO A 116 -6.37 -3.00 7.95
N SER A 117 -6.91 -2.83 9.15
CA SER A 117 -6.99 -1.55 9.86
C SER A 117 -5.61 -0.98 10.24
N ASP A 118 -5.59 0.31 10.61
CA ASP A 118 -4.46 1.04 11.19
C ASP A 118 -3.20 1.08 10.31
N VAL A 119 -3.38 0.97 8.99
CA VAL A 119 -2.28 1.01 8.02
C VAL A 119 -1.95 2.42 7.55
N VAL A 120 -2.78 3.43 7.81
CA VAL A 120 -2.46 4.83 7.54
C VAL A 120 -2.05 5.51 8.84
N GLN A 121 -0.79 5.94 8.90
CA GLN A 121 -0.17 6.45 10.13
C GLN A 121 0.59 7.74 9.89
N TYR A 122 0.81 8.50 10.96
CA TYR A 122 1.86 9.51 10.97
C TYR A 122 3.22 8.83 10.96
N VAL A 123 4.11 9.30 10.09
CA VAL A 123 5.48 8.81 10.01
C VAL A 123 6.42 9.98 10.22
N THR A 124 7.20 9.92 11.30
CA THR A 124 8.10 11.00 11.72
C THR A 124 9.55 10.63 11.47
N THR A 125 10.29 11.48 10.77
CA THR A 125 11.72 11.29 10.47
C THR A 125 12.64 12.19 11.32
N GLY A 126 12.08 13.07 12.15
CA GLY A 126 12.81 14.04 12.95
C GLY A 126 12.09 14.40 14.24
N SER A 127 12.46 15.51 14.87
CA SER A 127 11.91 15.91 16.18
C SER A 127 10.89 17.03 16.09
N THR A 128 10.68 17.61 14.90
CA THR A 128 9.76 18.73 14.70
C THR A 128 8.46 18.27 14.03
N PRO A 129 7.34 19.00 14.23
CA PRO A 129 6.09 18.68 13.54
C PRO A 129 6.20 18.67 12.02
N LEU A 130 7.16 19.42 11.46
CA LEU A 130 7.38 19.48 10.02
C LEU A 130 8.06 18.23 9.46
N ASP A 131 8.72 17.45 10.31
CA ASP A 131 9.36 16.16 9.97
C ASP A 131 8.36 14.99 9.97
N THR A 132 7.06 15.29 10.15
CA THR A 132 6.00 14.28 10.18
C THR A 132 5.22 14.30 8.87
N GLY A 133 5.22 13.17 8.18
CA GLY A 133 4.33 12.89 7.05
C GLY A 133 3.17 11.98 7.45
N ILE A 134 2.33 11.65 6.48
CA ILE A 134 1.29 10.61 6.59
C ILE A 134 1.59 9.56 5.54
N ALA A 135 1.58 8.28 5.91
CA ALA A 135 1.85 7.21 4.97
C ALA A 135 1.04 5.96 5.25
N TYR A 136 0.76 5.21 4.18
CA TYR A 136 0.43 3.81 4.24
C TYR A 136 1.68 3.00 4.65
N VAL A 137 1.58 2.23 5.74
CA VAL A 137 2.64 1.40 6.31
C VAL A 137 2.34 -0.10 6.25
N GLY A 138 1.27 -0.49 5.53
CA GLY A 138 0.89 -1.88 5.34
C GLY A 138 1.75 -2.62 4.31
N ALA A 139 1.28 -3.80 3.88
CA ALA A 139 1.95 -4.59 2.84
C ALA A 139 2.06 -3.82 1.52
N GLN A 140 3.24 -3.77 0.92
CA GLN A 140 3.48 -3.10 -0.36
C GLN A 140 3.20 -4.00 -1.57
N ASP A 141 3.14 -5.31 -1.34
CA ASP A 141 2.85 -6.33 -2.35
C ASP A 141 1.63 -7.14 -1.89
N PHE A 142 0.60 -7.22 -2.74
CA PHE A 142 -0.67 -7.90 -2.42
C PHE A 142 -1.48 -8.25 -3.67
N GLY A 143 -2.37 -9.24 -3.55
CA GLY A 143 -3.31 -9.60 -4.61
C GLY A 143 -4.55 -8.70 -4.60
N LEU A 144 -5.08 -8.43 -5.80
CA LEU A 144 -6.40 -7.83 -6.01
C LEU A 144 -7.38 -8.94 -6.39
N ARG A 145 -8.58 -8.89 -5.83
CA ARG A 145 -9.65 -9.86 -6.10
C ARG A 145 -10.67 -9.26 -7.05
N ILE A 146 -11.09 -10.01 -8.05
CA ILE A 146 -12.23 -9.65 -8.90
C ILE A 146 -13.50 -10.07 -8.16
N PRO A 147 -14.45 -9.15 -7.85
CA PRO A 147 -15.74 -9.53 -7.28
C PRO A 147 -16.46 -10.52 -8.22
N LYS A 148 -16.96 -11.62 -7.65
CA LYS A 148 -17.77 -12.61 -8.38
C LYS A 148 -19.21 -12.15 -8.54
#